data_AF-A0AAP0LBC4-F1
#
_entry.id   AF-A0AAP0LBC4-F1
#
_cell.length_a   1.000
_cell.length_b   1.000
_cell.length_c   1.000
_cell.angle_alpha   90.00
_cell.angle_beta   90.00
_cell.angle_gamma   90.00
#
_symmetry.space_group_name_H-M   'P 1'
#
loop_
_entity.id
_entity.type
_entity.pdbx_description
1 polymer ?
#
loop_
_entity_poly.entity_id
_entity_poly.type
_entity_poly.pdbx_seq_one_letter_code
_entity_poly.pdbx_strand_id
1 'polypeptide(L)'
;MAVVNKWSFWRSRSVVGGDEEVVAKKRFLCNFKVGSKKWRWVGGICCKHSEKIEVEENSSSLSSNGRKMEDYNTLMKRLMRNPYDYHHDLGMNYTLITDGLIVGSQPQKPEDIDHLKEEQNVAYILNLQQDKDIEYWGIDLKSIIKRCEEFGIHHMRHPAKDFDPDSLRSGLPKAVSSLEWAISEGKGRVYVHCTAGLGRAPAVGIAFICTGFVE
;
A
#
# COMPACT_ATOMS: atom_id res chain seq x y z
N MET A 1 -15.18 -11.90 46.42
CA MET A 1 -14.89 -10.55 45.86
C MET A 1 -14.69 -10.71 44.37
N ALA A 2 -15.73 -10.41 43.59
CA ALA A 2 -15.73 -10.59 42.14
C ALA A 2 -15.14 -9.35 41.46
N VAL A 3 -14.13 -9.53 40.62
CA VAL A 3 -13.55 -8.50 39.76
C VAL A 3 -14.45 -8.38 38.53
N VAL A 4 -15.18 -7.28 38.43
CA VAL A 4 -16.07 -7.00 37.31
C VAL A 4 -15.23 -6.44 36.15
N ASN A 5 -15.13 -7.21 35.07
CA ASN A 5 -14.52 -6.80 33.81
C ASN A 5 -15.36 -5.70 33.15
N LYS A 6 -14.78 -4.50 33.03
CA LYS A 6 -15.40 -3.32 32.43
C LYS A 6 -15.05 -3.25 30.94
N TRP A 7 -15.63 -4.15 30.14
CA TRP A 7 -15.50 -4.19 28.66
C TRP A 7 -16.88 -4.28 27.99
N SER A 8 -17.80 -3.42 28.41
CA SER A 8 -19.15 -3.34 27.85
C SER A 8 -19.68 -1.92 27.98
N PHE A 9 -19.30 -1.04 27.06
CA PHE A 9 -19.85 0.33 27.04
C PHE A 9 -20.15 0.90 25.64
N TRP A 10 -19.84 0.19 24.55
CA TRP A 10 -20.21 0.66 23.21
C TRP A 10 -21.12 -0.34 22.52
N ARG A 11 -22.39 -0.37 22.96
CA ARG A 11 -23.49 -0.94 22.18
C ARG A 11 -24.82 -0.36 22.69
N SER A 12 -25.23 0.76 22.10
CA SER A 12 -26.63 1.21 22.12
C SER A 12 -26.95 1.81 20.76
N ARG A 13 -27.67 1.03 19.95
CA ARG A 13 -28.29 1.43 18.69
C ARG A 13 -29.71 1.89 19.02
N SER A 14 -30.04 3.13 18.69
CA SER A 14 -31.41 3.65 18.71
C SER A 14 -31.95 3.61 17.29
N VAL A 15 -32.90 2.71 17.04
CA VAL A 15 -33.69 2.64 15.82
C VAL A 15 -34.83 3.66 15.94
N VAL A 16 -34.94 4.57 14.98
CA VAL A 16 -36.16 5.36 14.74
C VAL A 16 -36.38 5.42 13.22
N GLY A 17 -37.56 4.99 12.78
CA GLY A 17 -37.93 4.85 11.37
C GLY A 17 -38.69 6.05 10.78
N GLY A 18 -39.04 5.89 9.50
CA GLY A 18 -39.75 6.84 8.61
C GLY A 18 -38.78 7.59 7.69
N ASP A 19 -38.91 7.70 6.37
CA ASP A 19 -40.03 7.47 5.45
C ASP A 19 -39.51 7.06 4.05
N GLU A 20 -40.38 6.38 3.30
CA GLU A 20 -40.17 5.97 1.90
C GLU A 20 -40.12 7.19 0.95
N GLU A 21 -39.06 7.28 0.13
CA GLU A 21 -39.08 8.11 -1.09
C GLU A 21 -38.59 7.29 -2.29
N VAL A 22 -39.51 6.99 -3.20
CA VAL A 22 -39.28 6.24 -4.43
C VAL A 22 -38.69 7.17 -5.48
N VAL A 23 -37.35 7.13 -5.65
CA VAL A 23 -36.66 7.82 -6.75
C VAL A 23 -36.21 6.80 -7.80
N ALA A 24 -36.78 6.93 -9.00
CA ALA A 24 -36.57 6.08 -10.15
C ALA A 24 -35.11 6.07 -10.64
N LYS A 25 -34.44 4.91 -10.51
CA LYS A 25 -33.12 4.65 -11.11
C LYS A 25 -33.28 4.25 -12.59
N LYS A 26 -32.88 5.12 -13.50
CA LYS A 26 -32.69 4.81 -14.93
C LYS A 26 -31.53 3.80 -15.07
N ARG A 27 -31.87 2.59 -15.51
CA ARG A 27 -30.92 1.55 -15.93
C ARG A 27 -30.24 1.97 -17.23
N PHE A 28 -28.93 2.20 -17.20
CA PHE A 28 -28.11 2.18 -18.41
C PHE A 28 -27.71 0.72 -18.68
N LEU A 29 -28.31 0.12 -19.73
CA LEU A 29 -27.83 -1.13 -20.30
C LEU A 29 -26.67 -0.83 -21.24
N CYS A 30 -25.45 -1.22 -20.87
CA CYS A 30 -24.36 -1.38 -21.82
C CYS A 30 -24.24 -2.86 -22.20
N ASN A 31 -24.65 -3.18 -23.42
CA ASN A 31 -24.46 -4.48 -24.06
C ASN A 31 -22.97 -4.67 -24.39
N PHE A 32 -22.26 -5.50 -23.61
CA PHE A 32 -20.92 -5.98 -23.97
C PHE A 32 -21.01 -7.40 -24.52
N LYS A 33 -20.84 -7.53 -25.84
CA LYS A 33 -20.82 -8.82 -26.55
C LYS A 33 -19.49 -9.53 -26.27
N VAL A 34 -19.57 -10.73 -25.69
CA VAL A 34 -18.47 -11.69 -25.59
C VAL A 34 -18.19 -12.25 -27.00
N GLY A 35 -17.05 -11.86 -27.57
CA GLY A 35 -16.53 -12.43 -28.80
C GLY A 35 -15.50 -13.52 -28.51
N SER A 36 -15.90 -14.79 -28.60
CA SER A 36 -15.02 -15.95 -28.51
C SER A 36 -14.01 -15.96 -29.68
N LYS A 37 -12.73 -15.72 -29.42
CA LYS A 37 -11.66 -15.95 -30.40
C LYS A 37 -10.84 -17.16 -29.98
N LYS A 38 -11.07 -18.23 -30.73
CA LYS A 38 -10.41 -19.54 -30.72
C LYS A 38 -9.00 -19.35 -31.29
N TRP A 39 -7.97 -19.45 -30.45
CA TRP A 39 -6.57 -19.41 -30.91
C TRP A 39 -6.22 -20.78 -31.49
N ARG A 40 -6.03 -20.79 -32.81
CA ARG A 40 -5.61 -21.95 -33.60
C ARG A 40 -4.10 -22.09 -33.44
N TRP A 41 -3.64 -23.17 -32.82
CA TRP A 41 -2.24 -23.58 -32.84
C TRP A 41 -1.90 -24.10 -34.23
N VAL A 42 -1.04 -23.39 -34.96
CA VAL A 42 -0.42 -23.88 -36.19
C VAL A 42 1.00 -23.33 -36.27
N GLY A 43 1.97 -24.21 -36.44
CA GLY A 43 3.32 -23.85 -36.89
C GLY A 43 4.43 -24.38 -35.99
N GLY A 44 4.69 -25.68 -36.11
CA GLY A 44 5.93 -26.29 -35.61
C GLY A 44 7.15 -25.75 -36.35
N ILE A 45 8.24 -25.55 -35.61
CA ILE A 45 9.55 -25.30 -36.19
C ILE A 45 10.34 -26.60 -36.12
N CYS A 46 10.69 -27.11 -37.30
CA CYS A 46 11.44 -28.33 -37.53
C CYS A 46 12.94 -28.03 -37.48
N CYS A 47 13.70 -28.81 -36.71
CA CYS A 47 15.16 -28.78 -36.69
C CYS A 47 15.74 -29.56 -37.89
N LYS A 48 16.46 -28.85 -38.76
CA LYS A 48 17.48 -29.32 -39.73
C LYS A 48 18.42 -28.13 -39.98
N HIS A 49 19.74 -28.17 -40.08
CA HIS A 49 20.75 -29.22 -40.05
C HIS A 49 22.11 -28.53 -39.75
N SER A 50 23.09 -29.33 -39.33
CA SER A 50 24.52 -29.04 -39.17
C SER A 50 25.15 -28.20 -40.30
N GLU A 51 25.86 -27.12 -39.93
CA GLU A 51 27.11 -26.72 -40.59
C GLU A 51 28.16 -26.38 -39.53
N LYS A 52 29.35 -26.95 -39.71
CA LYS A 52 30.52 -26.82 -38.85
C LYS A 52 31.03 -25.39 -38.90
N ILE A 53 31.17 -24.73 -37.75
CA ILE A 53 31.99 -23.52 -37.63
C ILE A 53 33.24 -23.94 -36.88
N GLU A 54 34.36 -23.86 -37.59
CA GLU A 54 35.70 -24.05 -37.07
C GLU A 54 35.98 -23.01 -35.99
N VAL A 55 36.55 -23.49 -34.88
CA VAL A 55 36.92 -22.68 -33.72
C VAL A 55 38.21 -21.94 -34.08
N GLU A 56 38.10 -20.67 -34.44
CA GLU A 56 39.22 -19.74 -34.28
C GLU A 56 39.11 -19.09 -32.89
N GLU A 57 40.04 -19.47 -32.02
CA GLU A 57 40.24 -18.87 -30.71
C GLU A 57 40.66 -17.40 -30.88
N ASN A 58 39.68 -16.48 -30.83
CA ASN A 58 39.98 -15.07 -30.69
C ASN A 58 39.86 -14.64 -29.21
N SER A 59 41.02 -14.41 -28.61
CA SER A 59 41.27 -14.13 -27.20
C SER A 59 40.86 -12.71 -26.77
N SER A 60 39.57 -12.35 -26.93
CA SER A 60 39.04 -11.06 -26.43
C SER A 60 37.64 -11.11 -25.81
N SER A 61 37.05 -12.30 -25.62
CA SER A 61 35.65 -12.47 -25.18
C SER A 61 35.42 -12.62 -23.66
N LEU A 62 36.46 -12.60 -22.83
CA LEU A 62 36.35 -12.87 -21.39
C LEU A 62 35.77 -11.70 -20.56
N SER A 63 35.82 -10.47 -21.07
CA SER A 63 35.40 -9.25 -20.34
C SER A 63 33.89 -8.97 -20.45
N SER A 64 33.26 -9.32 -21.57
CA SER A 64 31.85 -8.99 -21.84
C SER A 64 30.87 -10.01 -21.26
N ASN A 65 31.27 -11.28 -21.12
CA ASN A 65 30.44 -12.34 -20.54
C ASN A 65 30.37 -12.26 -19.00
N GLY A 66 31.45 -11.86 -18.33
CA GLY A 66 31.48 -11.66 -16.87
C GLY A 66 30.54 -10.55 -16.43
N ARG A 67 30.59 -9.38 -17.09
CA ARG A 67 29.69 -8.26 -16.81
C ARG A 67 28.22 -8.60 -17.05
N LYS A 68 27.90 -9.29 -18.15
CA LYS A 68 26.52 -9.74 -18.42
C LYS A 68 26.01 -10.74 -17.36
N MET A 69 26.88 -11.64 -16.88
CA MET A 69 26.53 -12.59 -15.81
C MET A 69 26.35 -11.87 -14.47
N GLU A 70 27.17 -10.87 -14.16
CA GLU A 70 27.07 -10.04 -12.95
C GLU A 70 25.80 -9.17 -12.97
N ASP A 71 25.48 -8.55 -14.10
CA ASP A 71 24.24 -7.80 -14.32
C ASP A 71 23.03 -8.72 -14.16
N TYR A 72 23.06 -9.91 -14.77
CA TYR A 72 22.02 -10.92 -14.62
C TYR A 72 21.87 -11.37 -13.17
N ASN A 73 22.96 -11.69 -12.47
CA ASN A 73 22.90 -12.11 -11.07
C ASN A 73 22.42 -10.99 -10.15
N THR A 74 22.76 -9.74 -10.46
CA THR A 74 22.29 -8.56 -9.71
C THR A 74 20.80 -8.31 -9.97
N LEU A 75 20.35 -8.46 -11.22
CA LEU A 75 18.94 -8.41 -11.59
C LEU A 75 18.16 -9.54 -10.93
N MET A 76 18.65 -10.78 -10.97
CA MET A 76 18.00 -11.93 -10.32
C MET A 76 17.96 -11.77 -8.81
N LYS A 77 19.01 -11.25 -8.17
CA LYS A 77 18.98 -10.88 -6.73
C LYS A 77 18.00 -9.74 -6.43
N ARG A 78 17.85 -8.76 -7.32
CA ARG A 78 16.82 -7.71 -7.19
C ARG A 78 15.41 -8.26 -7.36
N LEU A 79 15.23 -9.23 -8.26
CA LEU A 79 13.94 -9.87 -8.52
C LEU A 79 13.56 -10.88 -7.43
N MET A 80 14.55 -11.49 -6.78
CA MET A 80 14.39 -12.47 -5.69
C MET A 80 14.61 -11.86 -4.30
N ARG A 81 14.25 -10.58 -4.11
CA ARG A 81 14.30 -9.96 -2.79
C ARG A 81 13.24 -10.58 -1.86
N ASN A 82 13.50 -10.59 -0.57
CA ASN A 82 12.55 -11.07 0.43
C ASN A 82 11.28 -10.18 0.39
N PRO A 83 10.06 -10.76 0.25
CA PRO A 83 8.83 -9.99 0.20
C PRO A 83 8.55 -9.16 1.46
N TYR A 84 9.20 -9.48 2.59
CA TYR A 84 9.04 -8.75 3.86
C TYR A 84 10.20 -7.82 4.18
N ASP A 85 11.14 -7.62 3.26
CA ASP A 85 12.18 -6.61 3.40
C ASP A 85 11.70 -5.28 2.80
N TYR A 86 12.02 -4.18 3.48
CA TYR A 86 11.69 -2.86 2.98
C TYR A 86 12.69 -2.40 1.92
N HIS A 87 12.19 -2.20 0.70
CA HIS A 87 12.97 -1.70 -0.44
C HIS A 87 12.67 -0.24 -0.72
N HIS A 88 13.31 0.64 0.05
CA HIS A 88 13.13 2.08 -0.07
C HIS A 88 13.48 2.62 -1.48
N ASP A 89 14.42 1.98 -2.16
CA ASP A 89 14.87 2.31 -3.52
C ASP A 89 13.78 2.16 -4.60
N LEU A 90 12.74 1.37 -4.33
CA LEU A 90 11.62 1.17 -5.25
C LEU A 90 10.53 2.25 -5.12
N GLY A 91 10.69 3.20 -4.19
CA GLY A 91 9.72 4.26 -3.94
C GLY A 91 8.63 3.84 -2.95
N MET A 92 7.60 4.70 -2.84
CA MET A 92 6.44 4.44 -1.99
C MET A 92 5.62 3.27 -2.54
N ASN A 93 5.34 2.28 -1.68
CA ASN A 93 4.46 1.16 -1.99
C ASN A 93 3.28 1.14 -1.01
N TYR A 94 2.15 0.61 -1.46
CA TYR A 94 0.94 0.52 -0.65
C TYR A 94 -0.02 -0.54 -1.17
N THR A 95 -0.99 -0.89 -0.32
CA THR A 95 -2.08 -1.82 -0.64
C THR A 95 -3.40 -1.23 -0.16
N LEU A 96 -4.42 -1.27 -1.02
CA LEU A 96 -5.80 -0.96 -0.66
C LEU A 96 -6.36 -2.13 0.15
N ILE A 97 -6.71 -1.89 1.42
CA ILE A 97 -7.21 -2.92 2.34
C ILE A 97 -8.74 -2.96 2.32
N THR A 98 -9.37 -1.79 2.38
CA THR A 98 -10.82 -1.60 2.21
C THR A 98 -11.04 -0.35 1.36
N ASP A 99 -12.28 -0.09 0.94
CA ASP A 99 -12.58 1.06 0.07
C ASP A 99 -12.13 2.41 0.68
N GLY A 100 -12.10 2.51 2.01
CA GLY A 100 -11.67 3.71 2.75
C GLY A 100 -10.26 3.65 3.35
N LEU A 101 -9.56 2.50 3.30
CA LEU A 101 -8.29 2.28 3.99
C LEU A 101 -7.18 1.79 3.05
N ILE A 102 -6.09 2.55 3.00
CA ILE A 102 -4.84 2.16 2.35
C ILE A 102 -3.76 2.02 3.42
N VAL A 103 -2.95 0.98 3.33
CA VAL A 103 -1.78 0.76 4.19
C VAL A 103 -0.53 0.69 3.33
N GLY A 104 0.53 1.41 3.70
CA GLY A 104 1.75 1.46 2.91
C GLY A 104 2.99 1.98 3.62
N SER A 105 4.05 2.15 2.83
CA SER A 105 5.32 2.75 3.24
C SER A 105 5.24 4.28 3.30
N GLN A 106 6.26 4.92 3.84
CA GLN A 106 6.30 6.39 3.89
C GLN A 106 6.30 7.01 2.47
N PRO A 107 5.56 8.13 2.26
CA PRO A 107 5.81 9.03 1.15
C PRO A 107 7.25 9.56 1.26
N GLN A 108 7.97 9.59 0.14
CA GLN A 108 9.37 10.00 0.11
C GLN A 108 9.54 11.45 -0.35
N LYS A 109 8.63 11.91 -1.22
CA LYS A 109 8.68 13.22 -1.87
C LYS A 109 7.27 13.82 -2.03
N PRO A 110 7.13 15.15 -2.20
CA PRO A 110 5.82 15.78 -2.36
C PRO A 110 4.97 15.20 -3.48
N GLU A 111 5.59 14.73 -4.58
CA GLU A 111 4.90 14.13 -5.72
C GLU A 111 4.19 12.81 -5.35
N ASP A 112 4.61 12.14 -4.28
CA ASP A 112 3.92 10.97 -3.77
C ASP A 112 2.56 11.36 -3.16
N ILE A 113 2.43 12.58 -2.64
CA ILE A 113 1.16 13.13 -2.13
C ILE A 113 0.21 13.44 -3.28
N ASP A 114 0.73 13.97 -4.38
CA ASP A 114 -0.01 14.19 -5.62
C ASP A 114 -0.60 12.87 -6.12
N HIS A 115 0.23 11.83 -6.19
CA HIS A 115 -0.18 10.47 -6.56
C HIS A 115 -1.27 9.92 -5.64
N LEU A 116 -1.12 10.06 -4.32
CA LEU A 116 -2.16 9.62 -3.36
C LEU A 116 -3.47 10.38 -3.54
N LYS A 117 -3.40 11.68 -3.85
CA LYS A 117 -4.60 12.50 -4.07
C LYS A 117 -5.32 12.13 -5.35
N GLU A 118 -4.59 12.08 -6.46
CA GLU A 118 -5.14 11.95 -7.81
C GLU A 118 -5.58 10.51 -8.11
N GLU A 119 -4.72 9.53 -7.83
CA GLU A 119 -4.97 8.12 -8.19
C GLU A 119 -5.79 7.38 -7.14
N GLN A 120 -5.64 7.76 -5.87
CA GLN A 120 -6.25 7.04 -4.75
C GLN A 120 -7.32 7.82 -4.00
N ASN A 121 -7.61 9.07 -4.38
CA ASN A 121 -8.58 9.93 -3.70
C ASN A 121 -8.33 9.99 -2.17
N VAL A 122 -7.07 10.06 -1.76
CA VAL A 122 -6.69 10.19 -0.35
C VAL A 122 -7.08 11.59 0.15
N ALA A 123 -7.72 11.63 1.30
CA ALA A 123 -8.08 12.86 2.01
C ALA A 123 -7.41 12.97 3.39
N TYR A 124 -6.88 11.86 3.91
CA TYR A 124 -6.26 11.80 5.23
C TYR A 124 -4.99 10.96 5.18
N ILE A 125 -3.95 11.41 5.87
CA ILE A 125 -2.72 10.65 6.06
C ILE A 125 -2.50 10.44 7.56
N LEU A 126 -2.27 9.19 7.95
CA LEU A 126 -1.92 8.82 9.33
C LEU A 126 -0.48 8.30 9.37
N ASN A 127 0.42 9.13 9.88
CA ASN A 127 1.85 8.83 10.00
C ASN A 127 2.17 8.31 11.41
N LEU A 128 2.71 7.09 11.49
CA LEU A 128 3.06 6.42 12.75
C LEU A 128 4.56 6.51 13.12
N GLN A 129 5.34 7.31 12.38
CA GLN A 129 6.78 7.42 12.53
C GLN A 129 7.20 8.37 13.66
N GLN A 130 8.30 8.02 14.32
CA GLN A 130 9.02 8.92 15.21
C GLN A 130 9.92 9.85 14.39
N ASP A 131 10.30 11.00 14.95
CA ASP A 131 11.16 11.95 14.25
C ASP A 131 12.51 11.33 13.84
N LYS A 132 13.09 10.46 14.68
CA LYS A 132 14.30 9.70 14.36
C LYS A 132 14.17 8.83 13.10
N ASP A 133 12.97 8.32 12.80
CA ASP A 133 12.74 7.47 11.63
C ASP A 133 12.78 8.34 10.37
N ILE A 134 12.14 9.51 10.44
CA ILE A 134 12.07 10.50 9.36
C ILE A 134 13.46 11.05 9.06
N GLU A 135 14.22 11.39 10.10
CA GLU A 135 15.61 11.84 10.00
C GLU A 135 16.51 10.76 9.38
N TYR A 136 16.39 9.51 9.81
CA TYR A 136 17.19 8.40 9.28
C TYR A 136 17.01 8.20 7.78
N TRP A 137 15.79 8.35 7.26
CA TRP A 137 15.49 8.22 5.83
C TRP A 137 15.65 9.52 5.05
N GLY A 138 16.05 10.62 5.70
CA GLY A 138 16.26 11.91 5.04
C GLY A 138 14.99 12.50 4.42
N ILE A 139 13.82 12.20 4.98
CA ILE A 139 12.54 12.68 4.44
C ILE A 139 12.31 14.13 4.86
N ASP A 140 12.06 15.01 3.89
CA ASP A 140 11.61 16.37 4.17
C ASP A 140 10.12 16.40 4.51
N LEU A 141 9.81 16.03 5.76
CA LEU A 141 8.43 15.99 6.25
C LEU A 141 7.72 17.35 6.13
N LYS A 142 8.45 18.48 6.22
CA LYS A 142 7.83 19.80 6.12
C LYS A 142 7.26 20.04 4.72
N SER A 143 8.01 19.66 3.68
CA SER A 143 7.53 19.75 2.31
C SER A 143 6.36 18.80 2.05
N ILE A 144 6.36 17.61 2.64
CA ILE A 144 5.23 16.67 2.58
C ILE A 144 3.96 17.27 3.20
N ILE A 145 4.07 17.82 4.43
CA ILE A 145 2.92 18.42 5.13
C ILE A 145 2.39 19.62 4.35
N LYS A 146 3.28 20.50 3.85
CA LYS A 146 2.89 21.64 3.02
C LYS A 146 2.12 21.18 1.78
N ARG A 147 2.56 20.12 1.11
CA ARG A 147 1.85 19.58 -0.06
C ARG A 147 0.48 18.98 0.31
N CYS A 148 0.37 18.37 1.49
CA CYS A 148 -0.93 17.92 2.00
C CYS A 148 -1.90 19.09 2.20
N GLU A 149 -1.42 20.19 2.79
CA GLU A 149 -2.23 21.40 3.03
C GLU A 149 -2.75 22.01 1.72
N GLU A 150 -1.92 22.07 0.68
CA GLU A 150 -2.31 22.57 -0.65
C GLU A 150 -3.47 21.77 -1.27
N PHE A 151 -3.55 20.46 -1.02
CA PHE A 151 -4.63 19.60 -1.48
C PHE A 151 -5.79 19.44 -0.50
N GLY A 152 -5.72 20.09 0.68
CA GLY A 152 -6.68 19.89 1.76
C GLY A 152 -6.65 18.48 2.35
N ILE A 153 -5.52 17.77 2.23
CA ILE A 153 -5.30 16.47 2.88
C ILE A 153 -4.97 16.72 4.35
N HIS A 154 -5.69 16.05 5.25
CA HIS A 154 -5.44 16.16 6.67
C HIS A 154 -4.34 15.18 7.12
N HIS A 155 -3.15 15.71 7.40
CA HIS A 155 -2.00 14.93 7.86
C HIS A 155 -1.94 14.83 9.39
N MET A 156 -2.09 13.63 9.92
CA MET A 156 -2.09 13.30 11.35
C MET A 156 -0.83 12.51 11.74
N ARG A 157 -0.35 12.70 12.97
CA ARG A 157 0.77 11.93 13.52
C ARG A 157 0.41 11.24 14.82
N HIS A 158 0.68 9.94 14.90
CA HIS A 158 0.61 9.14 16.12
C HIS A 158 1.87 8.27 16.24
N PRO A 159 3.01 8.85 16.67
CA PRO A 159 4.29 8.15 16.66
C PRO A 159 4.28 6.90 17.54
N ALA A 160 4.76 5.78 16.98
CA ALA A 160 5.05 4.55 17.71
C ALA A 160 6.48 4.10 17.37
N LYS A 161 7.21 3.56 18.35
CA LYS A 161 8.60 3.14 18.17
C LYS A 161 8.68 1.91 17.28
N ASP A 162 9.60 1.93 16.32
CA ASP A 162 9.78 0.79 15.43
C ASP A 162 10.36 -0.42 16.17
N PHE A 163 9.92 -1.61 15.77
CA PHE A 163 10.27 -2.90 16.40
C PHE A 163 10.04 -2.97 17.92
N ASP A 164 9.04 -2.23 18.42
CA ASP A 164 8.70 -2.17 19.84
C ASP A 164 7.19 -2.46 20.04
N PRO A 165 6.81 -3.70 20.39
CA PRO A 165 5.40 -4.09 20.50
C PRO A 165 4.67 -3.39 21.65
N ASP A 166 5.37 -3.01 22.73
CA ASP A 166 4.75 -2.30 23.86
C ASP A 166 4.47 -0.84 23.51
N SER A 167 5.39 -0.18 22.78
CA SER A 167 5.15 1.14 22.22
C SER A 167 3.97 1.13 21.23
N LEU A 168 3.90 0.13 20.36
CA LEU A 168 2.78 -0.03 19.44
C LEU A 168 1.46 -0.26 20.21
N ARG A 169 1.44 -1.18 21.18
CA ARG A 169 0.27 -1.48 22.00
C ARG A 169 -0.29 -0.26 22.72
N SER A 170 0.60 0.57 23.27
CA SER A 170 0.20 1.81 23.97
C SER A 170 -0.28 2.91 23.01
N GLY A 171 0.25 2.96 21.78
CA GLY A 171 -0.17 3.92 20.75
C GLY A 171 -1.44 3.53 19.98
N LEU A 172 -1.72 2.22 19.86
CA LEU A 172 -2.82 1.68 19.04
C LEU A 172 -4.18 2.35 19.30
N PRO A 173 -4.67 2.52 20.55
CA PRO A 173 -5.99 3.10 20.77
C PRO A 173 -6.16 4.51 20.18
N LYS A 174 -5.13 5.35 20.28
CA LYS A 174 -5.16 6.72 19.73
C LYS A 174 -5.10 6.71 18.20
N ALA A 175 -4.22 5.90 17.63
CA ALA A 175 -4.08 5.77 16.19
C ALA A 175 -5.37 5.24 15.53
N VAL A 176 -5.99 4.21 16.13
CA VAL A 176 -7.26 3.63 15.65
C VAL A 176 -8.39 4.66 15.77
N SER A 177 -8.48 5.40 16.88
CA SER A 177 -9.51 6.44 17.04
C SER A 177 -9.40 7.55 15.97
N SER A 178 -8.18 8.00 15.64
CA SER A 178 -7.98 8.97 14.55
C SER A 178 -8.27 8.39 13.17
N LEU A 179 -7.95 7.11 12.93
CA LEU A 179 -8.31 6.43 11.69
C LEU A 179 -9.83 6.32 11.54
N GLU A 180 -10.52 5.87 12.59
CA GLU A 180 -11.98 5.75 12.64
C GLU A 180 -12.66 7.09 12.37
N TRP A 181 -12.21 8.15 13.06
CA TRP A 181 -12.70 9.51 12.83
C TRP A 181 -12.52 9.94 11.36
N ALA A 182 -11.33 9.76 10.79
CA ALA A 182 -11.04 10.14 9.41
C ALA A 182 -11.90 9.38 8.39
N ILE A 183 -12.17 8.10 8.63
CA ILE A 183 -13.08 7.30 7.80
C ILE A 183 -14.52 7.81 7.95
N SER A 184 -14.97 8.11 9.16
CA SER A 184 -16.34 8.57 9.44
C SER A 184 -16.68 9.92 8.79
N GLU A 185 -15.66 10.78 8.57
CA GLU A 185 -15.84 12.05 7.88
C GLU A 185 -16.14 11.89 6.38
N GLY A 186 -15.79 10.75 5.77
CA GLY A 186 -16.20 10.40 4.40
C GLY A 186 -15.64 11.28 3.27
N LYS A 187 -14.60 12.10 3.51
CA LYS A 187 -14.05 13.03 2.50
C LYS A 187 -13.12 12.36 1.46
N GLY A 188 -12.75 11.11 1.69
CA GLY A 188 -11.85 10.33 0.84
C GLY A 188 -11.21 9.18 1.62
N ARG A 189 -10.21 8.55 1.03
CA ARG A 189 -9.49 7.42 1.67
C ARG A 189 -8.51 7.91 2.73
N VAL A 190 -8.24 7.04 3.71
CA VAL A 190 -7.19 7.25 4.71
C VAL A 190 -5.97 6.41 4.33
N TYR A 191 -4.82 7.09 4.20
CA TYR A 191 -3.53 6.47 3.96
C TYR A 191 -2.77 6.32 5.29
N VAL A 192 -2.68 5.09 5.80
CA VAL A 192 -1.97 4.77 7.03
C VAL A 192 -0.58 4.26 6.69
N HIS A 193 0.45 4.90 7.23
CA HIS A 193 1.83 4.48 6.97
C HIS A 193 2.72 4.52 8.20
N CYS A 194 3.79 3.74 8.12
CA CYS A 194 4.96 3.89 8.96
C CYS A 194 6.18 4.04 8.03
N THR A 195 7.35 3.55 8.40
CA THR A 195 8.50 3.53 7.50
C THR A 195 8.24 2.62 6.30
N ALA A 196 8.01 1.32 6.56
CA ALA A 196 7.93 0.29 5.54
C ALA A 196 6.50 -0.15 5.20
N GLY A 197 5.52 0.16 6.04
CA GLY A 197 4.17 -0.40 5.91
C GLY A 197 4.06 -1.86 6.30
N LEU A 198 5.01 -2.41 7.07
CA LEU A 198 5.09 -3.85 7.40
C LEU A 198 4.82 -4.21 8.86
N GLY A 199 4.83 -3.22 9.77
CA GLY A 199 4.65 -3.45 11.21
C GLY A 199 3.57 -2.56 11.81
N ARG A 200 3.95 -1.34 12.17
CA ARG A 200 3.07 -0.37 12.86
C ARG A 200 1.78 -0.05 12.08
N ALA A 201 1.88 0.25 10.79
CA ALA A 201 0.72 0.61 9.96
C ALA A 201 -0.26 -0.55 9.74
N PRO A 202 0.20 -1.77 9.34
CA PRO A 202 -0.67 -2.94 9.32
C PRO A 202 -1.34 -3.24 10.66
N ALA A 203 -0.65 -3.06 11.79
CA ALA A 203 -1.24 -3.29 13.10
C ALA A 203 -2.40 -2.33 13.39
N VAL A 204 -2.30 -1.06 13.01
CA VAL A 204 -3.41 -0.09 13.12
C VAL A 204 -4.57 -0.50 12.21
N GLY A 205 -4.28 -0.87 10.95
CA GLY A 205 -5.31 -1.33 10.00
C GLY A 205 -6.05 -2.58 10.48
N ILE A 206 -5.32 -3.59 10.98
CA ILE A 206 -5.90 -4.82 11.55
C ILE A 206 -6.74 -4.48 12.79
N ALA A 207 -6.21 -3.66 13.70
CA ALA A 207 -6.94 -3.28 14.91
C ALA A 207 -8.27 -2.58 14.56
N PHE A 208 -8.26 -1.65 13.61
CA PHE A 208 -9.46 -0.98 13.12
C PHE A 208 -10.51 -1.95 12.56
N ILE A 209 -10.09 -2.89 11.70
CA ILE A 209 -11.00 -3.90 11.12
C ILE A 209 -11.57 -4.80 12.23
N CYS A 210 -10.73 -5.25 13.17
CA CYS A 210 -11.18 -6.08 14.29
C CYS A 210 -12.14 -5.37 15.24
N THR A 211 -12.08 -4.03 15.35
CA THR A 211 -13.00 -3.26 16.20
C THR A 211 -14.39 -3.03 15.60
N GLY A 212 -14.63 -3.42 14.34
CA GLY A 212 -15.99 -3.69 13.84
C GLY A 212 -16.72 -2.55 13.13
N PHE A 213 -16.02 -1.63 12.46
CA PHE A 213 -16.61 -0.62 11.57
C PHE A 213 -16.41 -0.96 10.08
N VAL A 214 -16.87 -2.14 9.67
CA VAL A 214 -17.06 -2.46 8.25
C VAL A 214 -18.57 -2.59 8.05
N GLU A 215 -19.22 -1.49 7.68
CA GLU A 215 -20.61 -1.50 7.17
C GLU A 215 -20.61 -1.81 5.67
#